data_AF-A0A9D6F276-F1
#
_entry.id   AF-A0A9D6F276-F1
#
_cell.length_a   1.000
_cell.length_b   1.000
_cell.length_c   1.000
_cell.angle_alpha   90.00
_cell.angle_beta   90.00
_cell.angle_gamma   90.00
#
_symmetry.space_group_name_H-M   'P 1'
#
loop_
_entity.id
_entity.type
_entity.pdbx_description
1 polymer ?
#
loop_
_entity_poly.entity_id
_entity_poly.type
_entity_poly.pdbx_seq_one_letter_code
_entity_poly.pdbx_strand_id
1 'polypeptide(L)'
;MEPLSEPSIWQTLLLLFHTLGTLVIQLAALGYHLLLWILFAAWCLWGINWKRTRHFLATGAWAPAILLIVLIAIVWSRIDPSPCAQCGLPAFWWQLGYVSMLAALAMFCGWIQNVMHWTPHDISVDPPAHGHGHDHGHSPGHH
;
A
#
# COMPACT_ATOMS: atom_id res chain seq x y z
N MET A 1 -16.06 -27.91 -52.54
CA MET A 1 -14.99 -26.92 -52.32
C MET A 1 -15.67 -25.70 -51.76
N GLU A 2 -15.79 -25.62 -50.43
CA GLU A 2 -16.33 -24.44 -49.76
C GLU A 2 -15.42 -23.25 -50.04
N PRO A 3 -15.94 -22.11 -50.55
CA PRO A 3 -15.13 -20.92 -50.70
C PRO A 3 -14.78 -20.44 -49.29
N LEU A 4 -13.49 -20.49 -48.93
CA LEU A 4 -12.96 -19.80 -47.77
C LEU A 4 -13.27 -18.31 -47.98
N SER A 5 -14.33 -17.84 -47.33
CA SER A 5 -14.73 -16.44 -47.35
C SER A 5 -13.62 -15.65 -46.66
N GLU A 6 -12.70 -15.11 -47.46
CA GLU A 6 -11.64 -14.26 -46.93
C GLU A 6 -12.29 -13.11 -46.15
N PRO A 7 -11.82 -12.81 -44.93
CA PRO A 7 -12.38 -11.73 -44.13
C PRO A 7 -12.30 -10.45 -44.97
N SER A 8 -13.45 -9.83 -45.22
CA SER A 8 -13.52 -8.61 -46.02
C SER A 8 -12.54 -7.57 -45.45
N ILE A 9 -11.84 -6.84 -46.32
CA ILE A 9 -10.85 -5.83 -45.93
C ILE A 9 -11.42 -4.88 -44.87
N TRP A 10 -12.71 -4.56 -44.98
CA TRP A 10 -13.47 -3.77 -44.03
C TRP A 10 -13.56 -4.39 -42.63
N GLN A 11 -13.82 -5.69 -42.51
CA GLN A 11 -13.80 -6.38 -41.23
C GLN A 11 -12.42 -6.34 -40.61
N THR A 12 -11.37 -6.57 -41.40
CA THR A 12 -9.98 -6.50 -40.92
C THR A 12 -9.63 -5.10 -40.41
N LEU A 13 -10.07 -4.05 -41.10
CA LEU A 13 -9.88 -2.64 -40.71
C LEU A 13 -10.61 -2.31 -39.39
N LEU A 14 -11.85 -2.76 -39.23
CA LEU A 14 -12.62 -2.57 -37.99
C LEU A 14 -12.00 -3.35 -36.81
N LEU A 15 -11.53 -4.57 -37.06
CA LEU A 15 -10.85 -5.40 -36.05
C LEU A 15 -9.54 -4.75 -35.62
N LEU A 16 -8.78 -4.19 -36.57
CA LEU A 16 -7.56 -3.46 -36.27
C LEU A 16 -7.84 -2.23 -35.41
N PHE A 17 -8.86 -1.43 -35.76
CA PHE A 17 -9.25 -0.25 -34.99
C PHE A 17 -9.70 -0.62 -33.57
N HIS A 18 -10.52 -1.66 -33.41
CA HIS A 18 -10.93 -2.15 -32.11
C HIS A 18 -9.75 -2.66 -31.27
N THR A 19 -8.81 -3.37 -31.91
CA THR A 19 -7.61 -3.89 -31.24
C THR A 19 -6.70 -2.74 -30.79
N LEU A 20 -6.50 -1.73 -31.63
CA LEU A 20 -5.76 -0.51 -31.26
C LEU A 20 -6.44 0.24 -30.12
N GLY A 21 -7.77 0.39 -30.16
CA GLY A 21 -8.53 1.01 -29.07
C GLY A 21 -8.39 0.26 -27.75
N THR A 22 -8.54 -1.07 -27.77
CA THR A 22 -8.36 -1.91 -26.57
C THR A 22 -6.92 -1.86 -26.03
N LEU A 23 -5.91 -1.86 -26.90
CA LEU A 23 -4.52 -1.66 -26.52
C LEU A 23 -4.29 -0.32 -25.81
N VAL A 24 -4.81 0.79 -26.37
CA VAL A 24 -4.69 2.11 -25.76
C VAL A 24 -5.35 2.15 -24.38
N ILE A 25 -6.55 1.56 -24.24
CA ILE A 25 -7.25 1.48 -22.96
C ILE A 25 -6.46 0.62 -21.95
N GLN A 26 -5.90 -0.51 -22.37
CA GLN A 26 -5.07 -1.35 -21.52
C GLN A 26 -3.79 -0.64 -21.07
N LEU A 27 -3.12 0.09 -21.96
CA LEU A 27 -1.96 0.93 -21.61
C LEU A 27 -2.35 2.03 -20.62
N ALA A 28 -3.49 2.69 -20.82
CA ALA A 28 -3.98 3.70 -19.89
C ALA A 28 -4.31 3.11 -18.51
N ALA A 29 -4.96 1.94 -18.47
CA ALA A 29 -5.26 1.23 -17.24
C ALA A 29 -3.99 0.79 -16.50
N LEU A 30 -2.97 0.32 -17.23
CA LEU A 30 -1.65 0.00 -16.69
C LEU A 30 -0.97 1.24 -16.11
N GLY A 31 -1.00 2.35 -16.85
CA GLY A 31 -0.46 3.65 -16.39
C GLY A 31 -1.15 4.12 -15.10
N TYR A 32 -2.47 3.99 -15.02
CA TYR A 32 -3.23 4.32 -13.81
C TYR A 32 -2.86 3.42 -12.63
N HIS A 33 -2.73 2.11 -12.84
CA HIS A 33 -2.29 1.18 -11.79
C HIS A 33 -0.88 1.55 -11.31
N LEU A 34 0.05 1.79 -12.23
CA LEU A 34 1.41 2.19 -11.89
C LEU A 34 1.44 3.50 -11.11
N LEU A 35 0.61 4.48 -11.49
CA LEU A 35 0.48 5.74 -10.78
C LEU A 35 0.00 5.52 -9.34
N LEU A 36 -0.99 4.65 -9.11
CA LEU A 36 -1.44 4.29 -7.76
C LEU A 36 -0.32 3.63 -6.94
N TRP A 37 0.45 2.72 -7.54
CA TRP A 37 1.61 2.11 -6.88
C TRP A 37 2.68 3.14 -6.51
N ILE A 38 3.00 4.06 -7.43
CA ILE A 38 3.95 5.15 -7.19
C ILE A 38 3.45 6.09 -6.11
N LEU A 39 2.17 6.46 -6.15
CA LEU A 39 1.56 7.35 -5.15
C LEU A 39 1.55 6.69 -3.77
N PHE A 40 1.23 5.40 -3.69
CA PHE A 40 1.30 4.62 -2.46
C PHE A 40 2.74 4.56 -1.93
N ALA A 41 3.73 4.27 -2.79
CA ALA A 41 5.14 4.26 -2.41
C ALA A 41 5.62 5.64 -1.94
N ALA A 42 5.25 6.72 -2.65
CA ALA A 42 5.57 8.09 -2.29
C ALA A 42 4.92 8.48 -0.95
N TRP A 43 3.66 8.08 -0.73
CA TRP A 43 2.99 8.25 0.55
C TRP A 43 3.69 7.48 1.68
N CYS A 44 4.10 6.23 1.44
CA CYS A 44 4.88 5.46 2.41
C CYS A 44 6.25 6.09 2.68
N LEU A 45 6.88 6.72 1.69
CA LEU A 45 8.17 7.42 1.81
C LEU A 45 8.06 8.78 2.50
N TRP A 46 6.92 9.46 2.41
CA TRP A 46 6.75 10.81 2.95
C TRP A 46 5.97 10.85 4.26
N GLY A 47 4.87 10.09 4.34
CA GLY A 47 3.91 10.13 5.43
C GLY A 47 4.24 9.22 6.61
N ILE A 48 5.02 8.14 6.39
CA ILE A 48 5.32 7.16 7.44
C ILE A 48 6.77 7.32 7.91
N ASN A 49 6.96 7.57 9.21
CA ASN A 49 8.27 7.51 9.85
C ASN A 49 8.64 6.04 10.13
N TRP A 50 9.30 5.39 9.17
CA TRP A 50 9.65 3.98 9.29
C TRP A 50 10.68 3.69 10.38
N LYS A 51 11.46 4.69 10.83
CA LYS A 51 12.40 4.54 11.95
C LYS A 51 11.64 4.24 13.25
N ARG A 52 10.58 5.01 13.52
CA ARG A 52 9.68 4.79 14.67
C ARG A 52 8.85 3.53 14.51
N THR A 53 8.29 3.30 13.32
CA THR A 53 7.48 2.10 13.02
C THR A 53 8.29 0.82 13.20
N ARG A 54 9.54 0.76 12.74
CA ARG A 54 10.42 -0.41 12.93
C ARG A 54 10.68 -0.70 14.40
N HIS A 55 10.87 0.33 15.23
CA HIS A 55 11.01 0.15 16.67
C HIS A 55 9.77 -0.54 17.26
N PHE A 56 8.56 -0.07 16.93
CA PHE A 56 7.34 -0.73 17.39
C PHE A 56 7.17 -2.15 16.87
N LEU A 57 7.52 -2.42 15.61
CA LEU A 57 7.50 -3.78 15.06
C LEU A 57 8.45 -4.71 15.81
N ALA A 58 9.66 -4.24 16.15
CA ALA A 58 10.65 -5.00 16.92
C ALA A 58 10.19 -5.27 18.36
N THR A 59 9.47 -4.33 18.98
CA THR A 59 8.93 -4.45 20.34
C THR A 59 7.70 -5.36 20.44
N GLY A 60 7.12 -5.80 19.32
CA GLY A 60 6.02 -6.77 19.30
C GLY A 60 4.79 -6.36 18.47
N ALA A 61 4.79 -5.19 17.84
CA ALA A 61 3.68 -4.76 16.98
C ALA A 61 3.56 -5.55 15.66
N TRP A 62 4.44 -6.53 15.42
CA TRP A 62 4.35 -7.42 14.27
C TRP A 62 3.09 -8.29 14.32
N ALA A 63 2.66 -8.75 15.50
CA ALA A 63 1.48 -9.60 15.65
C ALA A 63 0.18 -8.90 15.22
N PRO A 64 -0.14 -7.68 15.71
CA PRO A 64 -1.30 -6.95 15.22
C PRO A 64 -1.18 -6.55 13.75
N ALA A 65 0.03 -6.31 13.23
CA ALA A 65 0.23 -6.04 11.81
C ALA A 65 -0.13 -7.26 10.93
N ILE A 66 0.32 -8.46 11.30
CA ILE A 66 -0.05 -9.69 10.59
C ILE A 66 -1.55 -9.95 10.71
N LEU A 67 -2.12 -9.77 11.90
CA LEU A 67 -3.56 -9.91 12.10
C LEU A 67 -4.35 -8.98 11.18
N LEU A 68 -3.90 -7.74 11.03
CA LEU A 68 -4.51 -6.77 10.13
C LEU A 68 -4.43 -7.22 8.67
N ILE A 69 -3.28 -7.71 8.21
CA ILE A 69 -3.11 -8.25 6.85
C ILE A 69 -4.08 -9.41 6.59
N VAL A 70 -4.18 -10.35 7.52
CA VAL A 70 -5.09 -11.50 7.41
C VAL A 70 -6.54 -11.04 7.42
N LEU A 71 -6.91 -10.11 8.30
CA LEU A 71 -8.27 -9.58 8.39
C LEU A 71 -8.68 -8.87 7.10
N ILE A 72 -7.80 -8.04 6.52
CA ILE A 72 -8.04 -7.39 5.22
C ILE A 72 -8.24 -8.44 4.13
N ALA A 73 -7.38 -9.46 4.06
CA ALA A 73 -7.52 -10.54 3.08
C ALA A 73 -8.84 -11.31 3.25
N ILE A 74 -9.26 -11.59 4.49
CA ILE A 74 -10.55 -12.23 4.77
C ILE A 74 -11.69 -11.34 4.31
N VAL A 75 -11.74 -10.07 4.75
CA VAL A 75 -12.80 -9.14 4.40
C VAL A 75 -12.90 -8.98 2.88
N TRP A 76 -11.76 -8.83 2.20
CA TRP A 76 -11.74 -8.72 0.75
C TRP A 76 -12.27 -9.99 0.07
N SER A 77 -11.92 -11.17 0.57
CA SER A 77 -12.41 -12.44 0.02
C SER A 77 -13.92 -12.63 0.14
N ARG A 78 -14.55 -11.93 1.09
CA ARG A 78 -16.00 -11.91 1.26
C ARG A 78 -16.69 -10.87 0.39
N ILE A 79 -16.04 -9.75 0.10
CA ILE A 79 -16.57 -8.69 -0.77
C ILE A 79 -16.52 -9.12 -2.23
N ASP A 80 -15.38 -9.68 -2.64
CA ASP A 80 -15.15 -10.13 -4.01
C ASP A 80 -14.51 -11.53 -3.99
N PRO A 81 -15.32 -12.59 -4.14
CA PRO A 81 -14.84 -13.97 -4.14
C PRO A 81 -14.23 -14.38 -5.50
N SER A 82 -13.91 -13.42 -6.38
CA SER A 82 -13.33 -13.71 -7.69
C SER A 82 -12.00 -14.46 -7.57
N PRO A 83 -11.87 -15.67 -8.15
CA PRO A 83 -10.60 -16.40 -8.19
C PRO A 83 -9.61 -15.69 -9.11
N CYS A 84 -8.31 -15.89 -8.87
CA CYS A 84 -7.28 -15.30 -9.70
C CYS A 84 -7.31 -15.94 -11.11
N ALA A 85 -7.66 -15.15 -12.12
CA ALA A 85 -7.78 -15.61 -13.51
C ALA A 85 -6.46 -16.18 -14.07
N GLN A 86 -5.31 -15.66 -13.67
CA GLN A 86 -3.99 -16.14 -14.12
C GLN A 86 -3.42 -17.28 -13.26
N CYS A 87 -3.70 -17.34 -11.96
CA CYS A 87 -3.01 -18.26 -11.05
C CYS A 87 -3.86 -19.44 -10.59
N GLY A 88 -5.18 -19.44 -10.85
CA GLY A 88 -6.10 -20.50 -10.43
C GLY A 88 -6.26 -20.65 -8.90
N LEU A 89 -5.71 -19.71 -8.13
CA LEU A 89 -5.76 -19.73 -6.68
C LEU A 89 -7.14 -19.26 -6.17
N PRO A 90 -7.64 -19.84 -5.07
CA PRO A 90 -8.83 -19.34 -4.38
C PRO A 90 -8.66 -17.87 -4.00
N ALA A 91 -9.77 -17.10 -4.01
CA ALA A 91 -9.78 -15.65 -3.79
C ALA A 91 -8.95 -15.22 -2.57
N PHE A 92 -9.11 -15.92 -1.44
CA PHE A 92 -8.36 -15.65 -0.21
C PHE A 92 -6.84 -15.68 -0.39
N TRP A 93 -6.30 -16.69 -1.08
CA TRP A 93 -4.84 -16.87 -1.20
C TRP A 93 -4.20 -15.84 -2.12
N TRP A 94 -4.85 -15.54 -3.24
CA TRP A 94 -4.38 -14.48 -4.13
C TRP A 94 -4.47 -13.10 -3.47
N GLN A 95 -5.58 -12.80 -2.79
CA GLN A 95 -5.75 -11.52 -2.09
C GLN A 95 -4.79 -11.39 -0.92
N LEU A 96 -4.53 -12.46 -0.17
CA LEU A 96 -3.49 -12.47 0.88
C LEU A 96 -2.11 -12.18 0.30
N GLY A 97 -1.77 -12.81 -0.84
CA GLY A 97 -0.53 -12.52 -1.56
C GLY A 97 -0.44 -11.05 -1.99
N TYR A 98 -1.54 -10.48 -2.49
CA TYR A 98 -1.59 -9.08 -2.92
C TYR A 98 -1.41 -8.10 -1.75
N VAL A 99 -2.11 -8.31 -0.63
CA VAL A 99 -1.97 -7.47 0.58
C VAL A 99 -0.58 -7.64 1.20
N SER A 100 -0.02 -8.86 1.19
CA SER A 100 1.34 -9.11 1.64
C SER A 100 2.37 -8.38 0.77
N MET A 101 2.17 -8.32 -0.55
CA MET A 101 3.03 -7.58 -1.46
C MET A 101 3.00 -6.07 -1.20
N LEU A 102 1.82 -5.51 -0.89
CA LEU A 102 1.71 -4.11 -0.45
C LEU A 102 2.47 -3.86 0.86
N ALA A 103 2.37 -4.76 1.83
CA ALA A 103 3.12 -4.67 3.08
C ALA A 103 4.64 -4.78 2.84
N ALA A 104 5.08 -5.67 1.96
CA ALA A 104 6.49 -5.82 1.57
C ALA A 104 7.01 -4.56 0.87
N LEU A 105 6.23 -3.96 -0.03
CA LEU A 105 6.58 -2.69 -0.66
C LEU A 105 6.70 -1.57 0.37
N ALA A 106 5.78 -1.50 1.33
CA ALA A 106 5.84 -0.52 2.41
C ALA A 106 7.11 -0.71 3.26
N MET A 107 7.48 -1.95 3.60
CA MET A 107 8.75 -2.25 4.28
C MET A 107 9.97 -1.90 3.43
N PHE A 108 9.92 -2.12 2.12
CA PHE A 108 10.98 -1.75 1.19
C PHE A 108 11.16 -0.22 1.12
N CYS A 109 10.06 0.55 1.08
CA CYS A 109 10.11 2.01 1.22
C CYS A 109 10.77 2.44 2.53
N GLY A 110 10.45 1.76 3.65
CA GLY A 110 11.12 2.00 4.93
C GLY A 110 12.61 1.65 4.93
N TRP A 111 13.02 0.64 4.18
CA TRP A 111 14.42 0.33 3.96
C TRP A 111 15.13 1.41 3.13
N ILE A 112 14.49 1.91 2.06
CA ILE A 112 15.01 3.04 1.26
C ILE A 112 15.22 4.28 2.13
N GLN A 113 14.25 4.65 2.98
CA GLN A 113 14.41 5.77 3.91
C GLN A 113 15.66 5.62 4.80
N ASN A 114 15.94 4.40 5.27
CA ASN A 114 17.09 4.12 6.11
C ASN A 114 18.42 4.26 5.35
N VAL A 115 18.48 3.80 4.09
CA VAL A 115 19.69 3.94 3.26
C VAL A 115 19.93 5.39 2.86
N MET A 116 18.87 6.13 2.54
CA MET A 116 18.96 7.53 2.09
C MET A 116 19.08 8.53 3.25
N HIS A 117 19.01 8.07 4.51
CA HIS A 117 18.92 8.90 5.72
C HIS A 117 17.81 9.97 5.66
N TRP A 118 16.77 9.72 4.86
CA TRP A 118 15.62 10.61 4.71
C TRP A 118 14.54 10.17 5.68
N THR A 119 14.46 10.82 6.84
CA THR A 119 13.37 10.61 7.80
C THR A 119 12.52 11.88 7.93
N PRO A 120 11.19 11.81 7.75
CA PRO A 120 10.28 12.90 8.08
C PRO A 120 10.50 13.38 9.51
N HIS A 121 10.38 14.69 9.75
CA HIS A 121 10.60 15.30 11.06
C HIS A 121 9.63 14.70 12.10
N ASP A 122 10.14 14.31 13.28
CA ASP A 122 9.29 13.83 14.36
C ASP A 122 8.42 14.99 14.87
N ILE A 123 7.11 14.90 14.62
CA ILE A 123 6.14 15.81 15.21
C ILE A 123 5.95 15.33 16.65
N SER A 124 6.38 16.14 17.61
CA SER A 124 6.10 15.91 19.03
C SER A 124 4.59 15.94 19.25
N VAL A 125 3.99 14.76 19.46
CA VAL A 125 2.58 14.61 19.84
C VAL A 125 2.45 14.66 21.36
N ASP A 126 3.55 14.86 22.10
CA ASP A 126 3.45 15.09 23.53
C ASP A 126 2.67 16.39 23.75
N PRO A 127 1.51 16.34 24.44
CA PRO A 127 0.85 17.55 24.87
C PRO A 127 1.85 18.33 25.72
N PRO A 128 1.94 19.67 25.58
CA PRO A 128 2.79 20.46 26.47
C PRO A 128 2.46 20.04 27.89
N ALA A 129 3.48 19.58 28.62
CA ALA A 129 3.32 19.09 29.98
C ALA A 129 2.45 20.08 30.73
N HIS A 130 1.22 19.67 31.06
CA HIS A 130 0.38 20.45 31.94
C HIS A 130 1.16 20.51 33.24
N GLY A 131 1.67 21.71 33.56
CA GLY A 131 2.38 21.97 34.79
C GLY A 131 1.45 21.60 35.95
N HIS A 132 1.62 20.39 36.47
CA HIS A 132 0.99 20.00 37.70
C HIS A 132 1.63 20.85 38.80
N GLY A 133 0.79 21.72 39.37
CA GLY A 133 1.14 22.56 40.48
C GLY A 133 1.74 21.75 41.62
N HIS A 134 2.87 22.24 42.11
CA HIS A 134 3.31 22.00 43.47
C HIS A 134 3.29 23.34 44.20
N ASP A 135 2.13 23.59 44.80
CA ASP A 135 2.02 24.47 45.96
C ASP A 135 2.80 23.86 47.15
N HIS A 136 3.34 24.78 47.96
CA HIS A 136 3.80 24.66 49.36
C HIS A 136 5.17 24.02 49.67
N GLY A 137 6.14 24.90 49.97
CA GLY A 137 7.30 24.61 50.81
C GLY A 137 7.79 25.91 51.48
N HIS A 138 7.37 26.14 52.72
CA HIS A 138 7.79 27.28 53.55
C HIS A 138 9.31 27.40 53.67
N SER A 139 9.82 28.64 53.64
CA SER A 139 11.19 28.94 54.06
C SER A 139 11.17 29.86 55.29
N PRO A 140 11.46 29.33 56.49
CA PRO A 140 11.96 30.12 57.60
C PRO A 140 13.30 29.56 58.10
N GLY A 141 14.38 30.33 57.97
CA GLY A 141 15.69 30.00 58.54
C GLY A 141 16.75 30.99 58.04
N HIS A 142 17.07 32.03 58.82
CA HIS A 142 18.19 32.05 59.78
C HIS A 142 19.56 31.83 59.10
N HIS A 143 20.32 32.90 58.92
CA HIS A 143 21.64 33.15 59.52
C HIS A 143 22.12 34.56 59.18
#